data_AF-A0A1A8SIX5-F1
#
_entry.id   AF-A0A1A8SIX5-F1
#
_cell.length_a   1.000
_cell.length_b   1.000
_cell.length_c   1.000
_cell.angle_alpha   90.00
_cell.angle_beta   90.00
_cell.angle_gamma   90.00
#
_symmetry.space_group_name_H-M   'P 1'
#
loop_
_entity.id
_entity.type
_entity.pdbx_description
1 polymer ?
#
loop_
_entity_poly.entity_id
_entity_poly.type
_entity_poly.pdbx_seq_one_letter_code
_entity_poly.pdbx_strand_id
1 'polypeptide(L)'
;KIPGALNPLSAAAAVAAGRVALAGQPGVLLVSNLNEEMVTPQSLFTFFGVYGDVQRVKILYNKKDSALVQMSDCNQAQLAMSHLNGQKMYGNVIRVTLSKHQTVALPRDGLDVQGLTKDYANSPLHRFKKPGSKNFQNIFPPSATLHLSNIPQNVTEDDLQLLFTNTGGTVKAFKFFQDHKMALIQMSTVEEAIQALIDLHNYSMGGNQHLRVSFSKSSI
;
A
#
# COMPACT_ATOMS: atom_id res chain seq x y z
N LYS A 1 52.53 27.19 29.16
CA LYS A 1 52.26 25.81 28.66
C LYS A 1 51.20 25.19 29.59
N ILE A 2 49.94 25.20 29.17
CA ILE A 2 48.75 24.54 29.77
C ILE A 2 47.83 24.25 28.55
N PRO A 3 46.92 23.25 28.50
CA PRO A 3 46.31 22.46 29.60
C PRO A 3 46.16 20.94 29.27
N GLY A 4 45.58 20.10 30.14
CA GLY A 4 44.14 19.82 30.08
C GLY A 4 43.72 18.58 30.90
N ALA A 5 42.55 18.70 31.52
CA ALA A 5 42.02 17.89 32.60
C ALA A 5 41.28 16.61 32.17
N LEU A 6 41.13 15.72 33.14
CA LEU A 6 40.29 14.52 33.16
C LEU A 6 38.80 14.83 32.92
N ASN A 7 38.08 13.97 32.21
CA ASN A 7 36.63 13.78 32.35
C ASN A 7 36.24 12.31 32.10
N PRO A 8 35.46 11.66 32.98
CA PRO A 8 34.98 10.28 32.81
C PRO A 8 33.56 10.29 32.24
N LEU A 9 33.39 9.95 30.96
CA LEU A 9 32.09 9.80 30.31
C LEU A 9 32.15 8.65 29.28
N SER A 10 32.31 7.42 29.77
CA SER A 10 32.14 6.20 28.96
C SER A 10 31.17 5.27 29.67
N ALA A 11 29.87 5.54 29.53
CA ALA A 11 28.81 4.61 29.95
C ALA A 11 27.39 4.92 29.41
N ALA A 12 27.13 6.04 28.71
CA ALA A 12 25.75 6.43 28.37
C ALA A 12 25.41 6.52 26.87
N ALA A 13 26.31 6.15 25.95
CA ALA A 13 26.08 6.30 24.51
C ALA A 13 25.59 5.02 23.79
N ALA A 14 25.21 3.97 24.51
CA ALA A 14 24.80 2.70 23.90
C ALA A 14 23.28 2.58 23.60
N VAL A 15 22.45 3.56 23.97
CA VAL A 15 20.98 3.44 23.86
C VAL A 15 20.35 4.38 22.81
N ALA A 16 21.14 5.20 22.14
CA ALA A 16 20.67 6.12 21.09
C ALA A 16 21.09 5.70 19.67
N ALA A 17 21.60 4.48 19.48
CA ALA A 17 21.95 3.93 18.16
C ALA A 17 20.77 3.23 17.44
N GLY A 18 19.55 3.32 17.98
CA GLY A 18 18.35 2.70 17.39
C GLY A 18 17.57 3.57 16.40
N ARG A 19 18.02 4.81 16.15
CA ARG A 19 17.36 5.75 15.23
C ARG A 19 18.33 6.34 14.22
N VAL A 20 19.23 5.50 13.69
CA VAL A 20 19.88 5.82 12.42
C VAL A 20 18.76 5.84 11.38
N ALA A 21 18.36 7.05 11.02
CA ALA A 21 17.57 7.31 9.83
C ALA A 21 18.26 6.61 8.67
N LEU A 22 17.66 5.54 8.15
CA LEU A 22 17.99 4.95 6.85
C LEU A 22 17.53 5.95 5.77
N ALA A 23 18.16 7.12 5.75
CA ALA A 23 17.95 8.12 4.72
C ALA A 23 18.64 7.64 3.45
N GLY A 24 17.85 7.24 2.46
CA GLY A 24 18.30 6.94 1.10
C GLY A 24 18.44 5.47 0.71
N GLN A 25 18.06 4.51 1.58
CA GLN A 25 17.98 3.10 1.15
C GLN A 25 16.54 2.73 0.76
N PRO A 26 16.32 2.10 -0.41
CA PRO A 26 15.00 1.56 -0.76
C PRO A 26 14.58 0.53 0.29
N GLY A 27 13.41 0.75 0.90
CA GLY A 27 12.85 -0.17 1.88
C GLY A 27 12.19 -1.35 1.17
N VAL A 28 12.86 -2.51 1.17
CA VAL A 28 12.25 -3.75 0.67
C VAL A 28 11.49 -4.43 1.80
N LEU A 29 10.23 -4.73 1.54
CA LEU A 29 9.34 -5.48 2.41
C LEU A 29 9.25 -6.92 1.95
N LEU A 30 9.35 -7.86 2.90
CA LEU A 30 9.01 -9.25 2.71
C LEU A 30 7.59 -9.47 3.24
N VAL A 31 6.71 -9.88 2.35
CA VAL A 31 5.34 -10.25 2.65
C VAL A 31 5.25 -11.77 2.59
N SER A 32 4.71 -12.40 3.62
CA SER A 32 4.53 -13.84 3.74
C SER A 32 3.09 -14.19 4.08
N ASN A 33 2.71 -15.46 3.90
CA ASN A 33 1.35 -15.95 4.11
C ASN A 33 0.32 -15.29 3.16
N LEU A 34 0.74 -15.02 1.92
CA LEU A 34 -0.14 -14.57 0.85
C LEU A 34 -0.96 -15.74 0.31
N ASN A 35 -2.15 -15.44 -0.21
CA ASN A 35 -2.95 -16.42 -0.93
C ASN A 35 -2.40 -16.60 -2.35
N GLU A 36 -1.76 -17.73 -2.63
CA GLU A 36 -1.05 -18.00 -3.90
C GLU A 36 -1.95 -18.08 -5.13
N GLU A 37 -3.26 -18.35 -4.96
CA GLU A 37 -4.21 -18.45 -6.08
C GLU A 37 -4.69 -17.08 -6.56
N MET A 38 -4.83 -16.14 -5.62
CA MET A 38 -5.43 -14.82 -5.88
C MET A 38 -4.40 -13.68 -5.93
N VAL A 39 -3.21 -13.88 -5.34
CA VAL A 39 -2.21 -12.80 -5.26
C VAL A 39 -1.57 -12.54 -6.61
N THR A 40 -1.67 -11.29 -7.05
CA THR A 40 -0.96 -10.81 -8.24
C THR A 40 0.01 -9.68 -7.87
N PRO A 41 1.06 -9.44 -8.67
CA PRO A 41 1.94 -8.28 -8.46
C PRO A 41 1.17 -6.96 -8.51
N GLN A 42 0.10 -6.90 -9.31
CA GLN A 42 -0.78 -5.74 -9.42
C GLN A 42 -1.57 -5.53 -8.12
N SER A 43 -2.11 -6.60 -7.52
CA SER A 43 -2.81 -6.53 -6.24
C SER A 43 -1.91 -6.00 -5.13
N LEU A 44 -0.67 -6.51 -5.06
CA LEU A 44 0.33 -6.01 -4.10
C LEU A 44 0.74 -4.57 -4.41
N PHE A 45 0.93 -4.22 -5.68
CA PHE A 45 1.22 -2.85 -6.09
C PHE A 45 0.14 -1.88 -5.61
N THR A 46 -1.13 -2.21 -5.84
CA THR A 46 -2.26 -1.38 -5.39
C THR A 46 -2.31 -1.28 -3.87
N PHE A 47 -2.19 -2.41 -3.18
CA PHE A 47 -2.36 -2.46 -1.72
C PHE A 47 -1.26 -1.70 -0.97
N PHE A 48 0.01 -1.93 -1.34
CA PHE A 48 1.15 -1.19 -0.78
C PHE A 48 1.21 0.24 -1.32
N GLY A 49 0.69 0.47 -2.53
CA GLY A 49 0.56 1.77 -3.20
C GLY A 49 -0.27 2.81 -2.44
N VAL A 50 -1.10 2.37 -1.49
CA VAL A 50 -1.87 3.27 -0.59
C VAL A 50 -0.96 3.92 0.46
N TYR A 51 0.12 3.25 0.86
CA TYR A 51 1.01 3.68 1.94
C TYR A 51 2.34 4.25 1.44
N GLY A 52 2.66 4.03 0.17
CA GLY A 52 3.86 4.57 -0.46
C GLY A 52 3.98 4.19 -1.93
N ASP A 53 4.97 4.76 -2.62
CA ASP A 53 5.21 4.45 -4.02
C ASP A 53 6.00 3.14 -4.12
N VAL A 54 5.38 2.13 -4.74
CA VAL A 54 5.99 0.82 -4.97
C VAL A 54 6.85 0.88 -6.21
N GLN A 55 8.16 0.66 -6.07
CA GLN A 55 9.08 0.58 -7.19
C GLN A 55 9.03 -0.76 -7.88
N ARG A 56 9.06 -1.88 -7.14
CA ARG A 56 9.13 -3.22 -7.73
C ARG A 56 8.38 -4.22 -6.88
N VAL A 57 7.75 -5.19 -7.52
CA VAL A 57 7.11 -6.32 -6.86
C VAL A 57 7.65 -7.61 -7.43
N LYS A 58 8.01 -8.56 -6.58
CA LYS A 58 8.49 -9.89 -6.96
C LYS A 58 7.88 -10.96 -6.07
N ILE A 59 7.01 -11.78 -6.64
CA ILE A 59 6.50 -12.98 -5.98
C ILE A 59 7.55 -14.09 -6.13
N LEU A 60 7.88 -14.81 -5.05
CA LEU A 60 8.89 -15.86 -5.10
C LEU A 60 8.35 -17.10 -5.80
N TYR A 61 9.10 -17.64 -6.77
CA TYR A 61 8.69 -18.83 -7.51
C TYR A 61 8.64 -20.10 -6.63
N ASN A 62 9.68 -20.30 -5.81
CA ASN A 62 9.74 -21.45 -4.89
C ASN A 62 8.70 -21.37 -3.77
N LYS A 63 8.18 -20.18 -3.49
CA LYS A 63 7.35 -19.90 -2.32
C LYS A 63 6.34 -18.81 -2.65
N LYS A 64 5.27 -19.19 -3.37
CA LYS A 64 4.27 -18.27 -3.92
C LYS A 64 3.42 -17.56 -2.87
N ASP A 65 3.38 -18.08 -1.63
CA ASP A 65 2.83 -17.38 -0.46
C ASP A 65 3.74 -16.25 0.05
N SER A 66 4.91 -16.03 -0.57
CA SER A 66 5.85 -14.98 -0.20
C SER A 66 6.18 -14.06 -1.38
N ALA A 67 6.26 -12.76 -1.10
CA ALA A 67 6.59 -11.73 -2.08
C ALA A 67 7.53 -10.68 -1.50
N LEU A 68 8.38 -10.11 -2.35
CA LEU A 68 9.22 -8.95 -2.07
C LEU A 68 8.62 -7.71 -2.73
N VAL A 69 8.40 -6.66 -1.94
CA VAL A 69 7.88 -5.37 -2.41
C VAL A 69 8.91 -4.30 -2.09
N GLN A 70 9.49 -3.70 -3.12
CA GLN A 70 10.43 -2.59 -2.97
C GLN A 70 9.64 -1.27 -2.99
N MET A 71 9.72 -0.52 -1.90
CA MET A 71 9.16 0.82 -1.81
C MET A 71 10.17 1.87 -2.30
N SER A 72 9.69 3.07 -2.59
CA SER A 72 10.52 4.25 -2.85
C SER A 72 11.40 4.58 -1.65
N ASP A 73 10.80 4.59 -0.45
CA ASP A 73 11.43 5.07 0.77
C ASP A 73 11.30 4.08 1.93
N CYS A 74 12.33 4.02 2.79
CA CYS A 74 12.30 3.20 4.00
C CYS A 74 11.19 3.63 4.97
N ASN A 75 10.92 4.93 5.09
CA ASN A 75 9.85 5.45 5.96
C ASN A 75 8.46 4.97 5.49
N GLN A 76 8.21 5.00 4.18
CA GLN A 76 6.98 4.47 3.59
C GLN A 76 6.88 2.95 3.80
N ALA A 77 7.99 2.23 3.67
CA ALA A 77 8.05 0.80 3.94
C ALA A 77 7.69 0.46 5.39
N GLN A 78 8.24 1.19 6.36
CA GLN A 78 7.91 1.02 7.78
C GLN A 78 6.43 1.33 8.08
N LEU A 79 5.89 2.39 7.46
CA LEU A 79 4.47 2.74 7.62
C LEU A 79 3.56 1.64 7.06
N ALA A 80 3.84 1.18 5.84
CA ALA A 80 3.12 0.07 5.23
C ALA A 80 3.21 -1.19 6.08
N MET A 81 4.40 -1.52 6.60
CA MET A 81 4.57 -2.66 7.51
C MET A 81 3.71 -2.52 8.76
N SER A 82 3.70 -1.35 9.41
CA SER A 82 2.94 -1.14 10.66
C SER A 82 1.43 -1.27 10.48
N HIS A 83 0.90 -0.92 9.30
CA HIS A 83 -0.54 -0.96 9.04
C HIS A 83 -1.00 -2.26 8.38
N LEU A 84 -0.16 -2.87 7.55
CA LEU A 84 -0.50 -4.05 6.76
C LEU A 84 -0.13 -5.37 7.44
N ASN A 85 0.83 -5.37 8.37
CA ASN A 85 1.18 -6.59 9.09
C ASN A 85 0.01 -7.07 9.95
N GLY A 86 -0.41 -8.32 9.74
CA GLY A 86 -1.55 -8.92 10.46
C GLY A 86 -2.91 -8.61 9.83
N GLN A 87 -2.96 -7.94 8.68
CA GLN A 87 -4.21 -7.72 7.95
C GLN A 87 -4.60 -8.97 7.18
N LYS A 88 -5.90 -9.17 6.97
CA LYS A 88 -6.42 -10.27 6.18
C LYS A 88 -6.59 -9.83 4.72
N MET A 89 -5.97 -10.56 3.80
CA MET A 89 -6.04 -10.34 2.36
C MET A 89 -6.40 -11.66 1.69
N TYR A 90 -7.53 -11.69 0.97
CA TYR A 90 -8.07 -12.90 0.32
C TYR A 90 -8.15 -14.11 1.27
N GLY A 91 -8.69 -13.93 2.48
CA GLY A 91 -8.83 -14.98 3.48
C GLY A 91 -7.59 -15.25 4.34
N ASN A 92 -6.38 -14.85 3.90
CA ASN A 92 -5.13 -15.12 4.61
C ASN A 92 -4.62 -13.91 5.38
N VAL A 93 -4.11 -14.12 6.60
CA VAL A 93 -3.49 -13.07 7.41
C VAL A 93 -2.06 -12.85 6.93
N ILE A 94 -1.81 -11.75 6.23
CA ILE A 94 -0.50 -11.46 5.68
C ILE A 94 0.46 -11.03 6.77
N ARG A 95 1.72 -11.43 6.63
CA ARG A 95 2.80 -11.02 7.52
C ARG A 95 3.79 -10.16 6.76
N VAL A 96 3.93 -8.91 7.17
CA VAL A 96 4.84 -7.95 6.52
C VAL A 96 6.02 -7.70 7.44
N THR A 97 7.23 -7.86 6.91
CA THR A 97 8.49 -7.65 7.63
C THR A 97 9.49 -6.90 6.75
N LEU A 98 10.46 -6.22 7.36
CA LEU A 98 11.57 -5.65 6.60
C LEU A 98 12.44 -6.78 6.05
N SER A 99 12.67 -6.75 4.74
CA SER A 99 13.52 -7.71 4.06
C SER A 99 15.00 -7.43 4.36
N LYS A 100 15.82 -8.47 4.32
CA LYS A 100 17.29 -8.35 4.35
C LYS A 100 17.86 -7.91 3.00
N HIS A 101 17.07 -7.99 1.93
CA HIS A 101 17.47 -7.58 0.59
C HIS A 101 17.37 -6.06 0.45
N GLN A 102 18.41 -5.41 -0.08
CA GLN A 102 18.37 -3.98 -0.37
C GLN A 102 17.60 -3.65 -1.66
N THR A 103 17.56 -4.55 -2.64
CA THR A 103 16.86 -4.31 -3.91
C THR A 103 16.19 -5.58 -4.43
N VAL A 104 15.08 -5.40 -5.14
CA VAL A 104 14.42 -6.49 -5.86
C VAL A 104 15.11 -6.65 -7.21
N ALA A 105 15.80 -7.77 -7.38
CA ALA A 105 16.44 -8.14 -8.64
C ALA A 105 15.37 -8.52 -9.68
N LEU A 106 15.37 -7.80 -10.80
CA LEU A 106 14.55 -8.10 -11.96
C LEU A 106 15.05 -9.40 -12.62
N PRO A 107 14.14 -10.30 -13.05
CA PRO A 107 14.53 -11.42 -13.90
C PRO A 107 15.15 -10.90 -15.20
N ARG A 108 16.06 -11.70 -15.78
CA ARG A 108 16.59 -11.44 -17.12
C ARG A 108 15.47 -11.63 -18.14
N ASP A 109 15.45 -10.81 -19.20
CA ASP A 109 14.47 -10.88 -20.28
C ASP A 109 14.28 -12.33 -20.76
N GLY A 110 13.03 -12.80 -20.78
CA GLY A 110 12.64 -14.14 -21.23
C GLY A 110 12.42 -15.20 -20.13
N LEU A 111 12.67 -14.90 -18.86
CA LEU A 111 12.36 -15.79 -17.72
C LEU A 111 11.12 -15.39 -16.91
N ASP A 112 10.47 -14.29 -17.27
CA ASP A 112 9.25 -13.77 -16.63
C ASP A 112 7.97 -14.39 -17.20
N VAL A 113 8.03 -15.64 -17.64
CA VAL A 113 6.92 -16.36 -18.30
C VAL A 113 5.63 -16.40 -17.47
N GLN A 114 5.72 -16.19 -16.15
CA GLN A 114 4.59 -16.14 -15.22
C GLN A 114 4.23 -14.73 -14.73
N GLY A 115 4.94 -13.68 -15.18
CA GLY A 115 4.68 -12.30 -14.78
C GLY A 115 4.89 -12.01 -13.29
N LEU A 116 5.62 -12.87 -12.56
CA LEU A 116 5.77 -12.80 -11.09
C LEU A 116 6.61 -11.61 -10.60
N THR A 117 7.43 -11.02 -11.46
CA THR A 117 8.20 -9.80 -11.14
C THR A 117 7.77 -8.69 -12.07
N LYS A 118 7.47 -7.52 -11.50
CA LYS A 118 7.03 -6.36 -12.26
C LYS A 118 7.67 -5.09 -11.73
N ASP A 119 8.21 -4.29 -12.64
CA ASP A 119 8.76 -2.98 -12.34
C ASP A 119 7.66 -1.92 -12.47
N TYR A 120 7.53 -1.12 -11.41
CA TYR A 120 6.57 -0.04 -11.27
C TYR A 120 7.24 1.30 -10.99
N ALA A 121 8.58 1.42 -11.06
CA ALA A 121 9.31 2.65 -10.74
C ALA A 121 8.80 3.88 -11.52
N ASN A 122 8.38 3.69 -12.77
CA ASN A 122 7.83 4.73 -13.63
C ASN A 122 6.30 4.71 -13.74
N SER A 123 5.60 4.01 -12.84
CA SER A 123 4.15 3.91 -12.89
C SER A 123 3.48 5.29 -12.75
N PRO A 124 2.52 5.65 -13.61
CA PRO A 124 1.72 6.87 -13.46
C PRO A 124 0.74 6.78 -12.28
N LEU A 125 0.57 5.59 -11.70
CA LEU A 125 -0.31 5.32 -10.57
C LEU A 125 0.33 5.66 -9.21
N HIS A 126 1.60 6.06 -9.20
CA HIS A 126 2.28 6.52 -7.99
C HIS A 126 1.60 7.76 -7.42
N ARG A 127 1.22 7.66 -6.15
CA ARG A 127 0.44 8.68 -5.45
C ARG A 127 1.34 9.69 -4.74
N PHE A 128 2.62 9.37 -4.52
CA PHE A 128 3.51 10.14 -3.64
C PHE A 128 4.67 10.84 -4.38
N LYS A 129 4.77 10.70 -5.71
CA LYS A 129 5.80 11.36 -6.55
C LYS A 129 5.89 12.88 -6.44
N LYS A 130 4.82 13.56 -6.02
CA LYS A 130 4.82 15.02 -5.81
C LYS A 130 5.10 15.33 -4.34
N PRO A 131 6.28 15.89 -3.98
CA PRO A 131 6.57 16.33 -2.62
C PRO A 131 5.52 17.34 -2.14
N GLY A 132 5.03 17.18 -0.91
CA GLY A 132 3.98 18.04 -0.34
C GLY A 132 2.55 17.75 -0.84
N SER A 133 2.34 16.66 -1.59
CA SER A 133 0.99 16.25 -1.96
C SER A 133 0.14 15.93 -0.73
N LYS A 134 -1.14 16.32 -0.75
CA LYS A 134 -2.11 15.98 0.32
C LYS A 134 -2.27 14.47 0.53
N ASN A 135 -1.77 13.65 -0.39
CA ASN A 135 -1.78 12.19 -0.29
C ASN A 135 -1.01 11.69 0.93
N PHE A 136 0.11 12.33 1.31
CA PHE A 136 0.85 11.98 2.54
C PHE A 136 0.05 12.19 3.82
N GLN A 137 -0.91 13.12 3.81
CA GLN A 137 -1.81 13.39 4.94
C GLN A 137 -3.05 12.49 4.95
N ASN A 138 -3.32 11.80 3.84
CA ASN A 138 -4.50 10.94 3.65
C ASN A 138 -4.16 9.45 3.73
N ILE A 139 -3.03 9.08 4.36
CA ILE A 139 -2.70 7.69 4.64
C ILE A 139 -3.38 7.30 5.95
N PHE A 140 -4.32 6.37 5.86
CA PHE A 140 -5.08 5.88 7.01
C PHE A 140 -4.92 4.36 7.14
N PRO A 141 -5.00 3.83 8.37
CA PRO A 141 -5.01 2.38 8.58
C PRO A 141 -6.20 1.75 7.84
N PRO A 142 -6.13 0.43 7.52
CA PRO A 142 -7.24 -0.27 6.92
C PRO A 142 -8.50 -0.13 7.76
N SER A 143 -9.58 0.27 7.12
CA SER A 143 -10.89 0.46 7.75
C SER A 143 -11.98 -0.06 6.82
N ALA A 144 -13.15 -0.35 7.38
CA ALA A 144 -14.31 -0.79 6.59
C ALA A 144 -14.86 0.34 5.70
N THR A 145 -14.54 1.60 6.01
CA THR A 145 -15.00 2.77 5.24
C THR A 145 -13.93 3.22 4.25
N LEU A 146 -14.31 3.29 2.98
CA LEU A 146 -13.49 3.71 1.88
C LEU A 146 -13.91 5.10 1.39
N HIS A 147 -12.92 5.92 1.06
CA HIS A 147 -13.09 7.19 0.38
C HIS A 147 -12.84 7.02 -1.11
N LEU A 148 -13.84 7.36 -1.89
CA LEU A 148 -13.86 7.32 -3.34
C LEU A 148 -13.65 8.72 -3.89
N SER A 149 -12.85 8.84 -4.93
CA SER A 149 -12.58 10.10 -5.62
C SER A 149 -12.39 9.89 -7.11
N ASN A 150 -12.54 10.98 -7.87
CA ASN A 150 -12.51 10.96 -9.34
C ASN A 150 -13.68 10.15 -9.92
N ILE A 151 -14.86 10.31 -9.31
CA ILE A 151 -16.12 9.74 -9.79
C ILE A 151 -16.67 10.66 -10.89
N PRO A 152 -17.00 10.14 -12.08
CA PRO A 152 -17.58 10.95 -13.13
C PRO A 152 -19.08 11.24 -12.86
N GLN A 153 -19.58 12.36 -13.36
CA GLN A 153 -20.93 12.86 -13.03
C GLN A 153 -22.08 11.95 -13.49
N ASN A 154 -21.83 11.05 -14.45
CA ASN A 154 -22.81 10.11 -14.97
C ASN A 154 -22.94 8.84 -14.12
N VAL A 155 -22.08 8.64 -13.11
CA VAL A 155 -22.13 7.48 -12.23
C VAL A 155 -23.03 7.77 -11.04
N THR A 156 -23.99 6.89 -10.81
CA THR A 156 -24.95 7.00 -9.71
C THR A 156 -24.49 6.27 -8.46
N GLU A 157 -25.23 6.45 -7.36
CA GLU A 157 -25.01 5.68 -6.13
C GLU A 157 -25.21 4.18 -6.37
N ASP A 158 -26.29 3.80 -7.05
CA ASP A 158 -26.61 2.40 -7.34
C ASP A 158 -25.51 1.73 -8.16
N ASP A 159 -24.93 2.43 -9.15
CA ASP A 159 -23.81 1.92 -9.94
C ASP A 159 -22.59 1.62 -9.05
N LEU A 160 -22.27 2.50 -8.11
CA LEU A 160 -21.15 2.31 -7.18
C LEU A 160 -21.46 1.21 -6.18
N GLN A 161 -22.65 1.18 -5.58
CA GLN A 161 -23.02 0.12 -4.64
C GLN A 161 -22.97 -1.25 -5.33
N LEU A 162 -23.47 -1.37 -6.56
CA LEU A 162 -23.39 -2.60 -7.35
C LEU A 162 -21.94 -2.99 -7.65
N LEU A 163 -21.10 -2.02 -8.06
CA LEU A 163 -19.69 -2.26 -8.35
C LEU A 163 -18.94 -2.81 -7.12
N PHE A 164 -19.18 -2.23 -5.94
CA PHE A 164 -18.56 -2.69 -4.69
C PHE A 164 -19.14 -4.03 -4.23
N THR A 165 -20.43 -4.28 -4.45
CA THR A 165 -21.05 -5.58 -4.13
C THR A 165 -20.49 -6.69 -5.02
N ASN A 166 -20.19 -6.40 -6.29
CA ASN A 166 -19.59 -7.34 -7.23
C ASN A 166 -18.17 -7.79 -6.85
N THR A 167 -17.49 -7.07 -5.96
CA THR A 167 -16.19 -7.52 -5.41
C THR A 167 -16.32 -8.64 -4.37
N GLY A 168 -17.55 -9.04 -4.03
CA GLY A 168 -17.86 -10.08 -3.05
C GLY A 168 -18.14 -9.56 -1.64
N GLY A 169 -18.19 -8.23 -1.46
CA GLY A 169 -18.52 -7.59 -0.18
C GLY A 169 -19.96 -7.10 -0.10
N THR A 170 -20.39 -6.69 1.10
CA THR A 170 -21.71 -6.09 1.33
C THR A 170 -21.57 -4.64 1.74
N VAL A 171 -22.18 -3.74 0.97
CA VAL A 171 -22.22 -2.30 1.26
C VAL A 171 -23.24 -2.04 2.38
N LYS A 172 -22.78 -1.43 3.48
CA LYS A 172 -23.63 -1.05 4.62
C LYS A 172 -24.16 0.36 4.54
N ALA A 173 -23.34 1.27 4.04
CA ALA A 173 -23.69 2.68 3.95
C ALA A 173 -22.94 3.31 2.79
N PHE A 174 -23.55 4.34 2.21
CA PHE A 174 -22.98 5.12 1.14
C PHE A 174 -23.36 6.58 1.33
N LYS A 175 -22.45 7.49 0.96
CA LYS A 175 -22.68 8.94 1.03
C LYS A 175 -21.89 9.67 -0.04
N PHE A 176 -22.58 10.38 -0.93
CA PHE A 176 -21.94 11.36 -1.82
C PHE A 176 -21.51 12.63 -1.07
N PHE A 177 -20.41 13.22 -1.50
CA PHE A 177 -20.08 14.61 -1.17
C PHE A 177 -20.84 15.57 -2.09
N GLN A 178 -20.95 16.83 -1.70
CA GLN A 178 -21.72 17.87 -2.41
C GLN A 178 -21.40 17.96 -3.91
N ASP A 179 -20.15 17.74 -4.29
CA ASP A 179 -19.69 17.88 -5.68
C ASP A 179 -19.89 16.61 -6.53
N HIS A 180 -20.37 15.50 -5.95
CA HIS A 180 -20.54 14.17 -6.57
C HIS A 180 -19.27 13.56 -7.21
N LYS A 181 -18.12 14.24 -7.11
CA LYS A 181 -16.80 13.76 -7.54
C LYS A 181 -16.14 12.82 -6.53
N MET A 182 -16.68 12.80 -5.32
CA MET A 182 -16.19 12.03 -4.18
C MET A 182 -17.36 11.39 -3.46
N ALA A 183 -17.11 10.24 -2.84
CA ALA A 183 -18.07 9.54 -1.99
C ALA A 183 -17.37 8.81 -0.84
N LEU A 184 -18.13 8.51 0.20
CA LEU A 184 -17.76 7.53 1.22
C LEU A 184 -18.62 6.29 1.02
N ILE A 185 -18.00 5.13 1.11
CA ILE A 185 -18.69 3.84 1.08
C ILE A 185 -18.19 3.00 2.24
N GLN A 186 -19.11 2.35 2.96
CA GLN A 186 -18.79 1.49 4.09
C GLN A 186 -19.12 0.05 3.75
N MET A 187 -18.11 -0.80 3.80
CA MET A 187 -18.24 -2.26 3.66
C MET A 187 -18.62 -2.89 5.00
N SER A 188 -19.02 -4.16 4.97
CA SER A 188 -19.40 -4.89 6.19
C SER A 188 -18.22 -5.23 7.07
N THR A 189 -17.06 -5.52 6.46
CA THR A 189 -15.82 -5.86 7.15
C THR A 189 -14.62 -5.10 6.58
N VAL A 190 -13.54 -5.02 7.36
CA VAL A 190 -12.26 -4.43 6.88
C VAL A 190 -11.65 -5.29 5.77
N GLU A 191 -11.84 -6.61 5.82
CA GLU A 191 -11.36 -7.54 4.79
C GLU A 191 -12.01 -7.25 3.43
N GLU A 192 -13.34 -7.10 3.41
CA GLU A 192 -14.08 -6.73 2.20
C GLU A 192 -13.64 -5.35 1.67
N ALA A 193 -13.39 -4.39 2.55
CA ALA A 193 -12.89 -3.07 2.16
C ALA A 193 -11.48 -3.14 1.54
N ILE A 194 -10.62 -4.00 2.07
CA ILE A 194 -9.28 -4.25 1.49
C ILE A 194 -9.43 -4.86 0.09
N GLN A 195 -10.27 -5.89 -0.07
CA GLN A 195 -10.52 -6.53 -1.36
C GLN A 195 -11.08 -5.54 -2.38
N ALA A 196 -12.13 -4.80 -2.01
CA ALA A 196 -12.74 -3.81 -2.89
C ALA A 196 -11.75 -2.70 -3.28
N LEU A 197 -10.88 -2.26 -2.36
CA LEU A 197 -9.81 -1.31 -2.68
C LEU A 197 -8.85 -1.88 -3.72
N ILE A 198 -8.45 -3.14 -3.58
CA ILE A 198 -7.49 -3.76 -4.49
C ILE A 198 -8.06 -3.89 -5.90
N ASP A 199 -9.31 -4.33 -6.00
CA ASP A 199 -9.96 -4.67 -7.26
C ASP A 199 -10.47 -3.41 -7.99
N LEU A 200 -10.94 -2.40 -7.25
CA LEU A 200 -11.55 -1.20 -7.84
C LEU A 200 -10.61 0.00 -7.92
N HIS A 201 -9.42 -0.06 -7.33
CA HIS A 201 -8.46 1.02 -7.52
C HIS A 201 -7.99 1.09 -8.98
N ASN A 202 -8.09 2.28 -9.56
CA ASN A 202 -7.78 2.56 -10.96
C ASN A 202 -8.78 1.94 -11.96
N TYR A 203 -9.94 1.49 -11.48
CA TYR A 203 -11.02 1.01 -12.32
C TYR A 203 -11.48 2.09 -13.31
N SER A 204 -11.58 1.76 -14.59
CA SER A 204 -11.98 2.70 -15.64
C SER A 204 -13.50 2.92 -15.59
N MET A 205 -13.93 4.12 -15.24
CA MET A 205 -15.35 4.51 -15.19
C MET A 205 -15.82 5.15 -16.52
N GLY A 206 -15.02 5.03 -17.58
CA GLY A 206 -15.25 5.66 -18.88
C GLY A 206 -14.58 7.03 -19.03
N GLY A 207 -14.44 7.50 -20.27
CA GLY A 207 -13.96 8.86 -20.57
C GLY A 207 -12.56 9.21 -20.06
N ASN A 208 -11.66 8.22 -19.95
CA ASN A 208 -10.31 8.37 -19.37
C ASN A 208 -10.31 8.73 -17.87
N GLN A 209 -11.43 8.49 -17.16
CA GLN A 209 -11.52 8.67 -15.72
C GLN A 209 -11.36 7.34 -15.00
N HIS A 210 -10.44 7.33 -14.02
CA HIS A 210 -10.12 6.17 -13.21
C HIS A 210 -10.51 6.40 -11.76
N LEU A 211 -11.24 5.45 -11.17
CA LEU A 211 -11.65 5.52 -9.77
C LEU A 211 -10.44 5.48 -8.85
N ARG A 212 -10.40 6.38 -7.87
CA ARG A 212 -9.39 6.37 -6.82
C ARG A 212 -10.02 6.02 -5.48
N VAL A 213 -9.52 4.94 -4.89
CA VAL A 213 -10.00 4.38 -3.63
C VAL A 213 -8.89 4.53 -2.58
N SER A 214 -9.26 4.96 -1.38
CA SER A 214 -8.38 5.04 -0.20
C SER A 214 -9.18 4.65 1.05
N PHE A 215 -8.51 4.22 2.11
CA PHE A 215 -9.18 4.08 3.41
C PHE A 215 -9.63 5.44 3.95
N SER A 216 -10.67 5.45 4.77
CA SER A 216 -11.20 6.64 5.42
C SER A 216 -11.29 6.44 6.94
N LYS A 217 -11.01 7.49 7.71
CA LYS A 217 -11.31 7.54 9.15
C LYS A 217 -12.74 7.96 9.45
N SER A 218 -13.42 8.56 8.47
CA SER A 218 -14.79 9.02 8.64
C SER A 218 -15.73 7.83 8.68
N SER A 219 -16.61 7.79 9.68
CA SER A 219 -17.79 6.94 9.69
C SER A 219 -18.95 7.66 8.99
N ILE A 220 -19.85 6.90 8.39
CA ILE A 220 -21.10 7.38 7.80
C ILE A 220 -22.29 6.65 8.38
#